data_AF-A0A6A0H841-F1
#
_entry.id   AF-A0A6A0H841-F1
#
_cell.length_a   1.000
_cell.length_b   1.000
_cell.length_c   1.000
_cell.angle_alpha   90.00
_cell.angle_beta   90.00
_cell.angle_gamma   90.00
#
_symmetry.space_group_name_H-M   'P 1'
#
loop_
_entity.id
_entity.type
_entity.pdbx_description
1 polymer ?
#
loop_
_entity_poly.entity_id
_entity_poly.type
_entity_poly.pdbx_seq_one_letter_code
_entity_poly.pdbx_strand_id
1 'polypeptide(L)'
;MTPAVVRTLSHASALTIMDTNVPPGESPKVVGCVEQRVSALLVAVMVGLSILLSVVLNLIPNSVLFGVFLYMGISATVGIQLLERLVLFLVPVKYHYNMPYVREVRTWKMHLYTAVQVSMIVVLWVVKQSMFALCFPFILLMLIPIRFFVFPRVFSPTELRALDGAALPPTDGDEPDFYEESHNIRSPPAHDGDDDHGD
;
A
#
# COMPACT_ATOMS: atom_id res chain seq x y z
N MET A 1 -4.52 8.27 23.08
CA MET A 1 -3.47 8.28 22.04
C MET A 1 -4.10 7.84 20.74
N THR A 2 -3.93 8.60 19.65
CA THR A 2 -4.36 8.18 18.31
C THR A 2 -3.34 7.20 17.72
N PRO A 3 -3.77 6.26 16.87
CA PRO A 3 -2.84 5.35 16.17
C PRO A 3 -1.92 6.14 15.25
N ALA A 4 -0.63 5.79 15.25
CA ALA A 4 0.38 6.46 14.44
C ALA A 4 0.75 5.58 13.25
N VAL A 5 0.38 6.00 12.04
CA VAL A 5 0.48 5.21 10.80
C VAL A 5 1.89 4.66 10.57
N VAL A 6 2.92 5.51 10.61
CA VAL A 6 4.31 5.10 10.37
C VAL A 6 4.78 4.07 11.40
N ARG A 7 4.46 4.28 12.68
CA ARG A 7 4.83 3.36 13.75
C ARG A 7 4.14 2.01 13.58
N THR A 8 2.84 2.02 13.28
CA THR A 8 2.05 0.80 13.07
C THR A 8 2.56 0.05 11.85
N LEU A 9 2.88 0.75 10.76
CA LEU A 9 3.43 0.13 9.56
C LEU A 9 4.81 -0.47 9.82
N SER A 10 5.73 0.26 10.45
CA SER A 10 7.05 -0.28 10.80
C SER A 10 6.97 -1.48 11.73
N HIS A 11 6.03 -1.47 12.68
CA HIS A 11 5.77 -2.64 13.53
C HIS A 11 5.24 -3.81 12.71
N ALA A 12 4.23 -3.62 11.88
CA ALA A 12 3.70 -4.67 11.01
C ALA A 12 4.76 -5.24 10.06
N SER A 13 5.58 -4.40 9.43
CA SER A 13 6.69 -4.82 8.58
C SER A 13 7.73 -5.63 9.33
N ALA A 14 7.99 -5.33 10.60
CA ALA A 14 8.92 -6.10 11.43
C ALA A 14 8.39 -7.50 11.80
N LEU A 15 7.06 -7.70 11.73
CA LEU A 15 6.41 -9.00 11.97
C LEU A 15 6.06 -9.74 10.66
N THR A 16 6.34 -9.13 9.51
CA THR A 16 6.08 -9.71 8.18
C THR A 16 7.21 -10.65 7.78
N ILE A 17 6.85 -11.86 7.37
CA ILE A 17 7.77 -12.88 6.88
C ILE A 17 7.77 -12.82 5.35
N MET A 18 8.94 -12.62 4.76
CA MET A 18 9.16 -12.64 3.33
C MET A 18 9.74 -13.99 2.91
N ASP A 19 9.21 -14.57 1.83
CA ASP A 19 9.73 -15.81 1.28
C ASP A 19 11.13 -15.57 0.72
N THR A 20 12.03 -16.48 1.03
CA THR A 20 13.42 -16.44 0.58
C THR A 20 13.67 -17.45 -0.55
N ASN A 21 12.73 -18.36 -0.83
CA ASN A 21 12.82 -19.35 -1.92
C ASN A 21 12.23 -18.82 -3.22
N VAL A 22 12.64 -17.62 -3.62
CA VAL A 22 12.19 -17.00 -4.88
C VAL A 22 13.30 -17.12 -5.93
N PRO A 23 13.00 -17.51 -7.18
CA PRO A 23 13.97 -17.53 -8.27
C PRO A 23 14.67 -16.17 -8.44
N PRO A 24 15.94 -16.13 -8.87
CA PRO A 24 16.67 -14.87 -9.04
C PRO A 24 15.97 -13.98 -10.07
N GLY A 25 15.40 -12.86 -9.62
CA GLY A 25 14.73 -11.87 -10.47
C GLY A 25 13.24 -11.64 -10.16
N GLU A 26 12.64 -12.43 -9.26
CA GLU A 26 11.26 -12.24 -8.82
C GLU A 26 11.21 -11.58 -7.42
N SER A 27 10.21 -10.74 -7.19
CA SER A 27 10.07 -10.00 -5.94
C SER A 27 9.73 -10.96 -4.79
N PRO A 28 10.32 -10.81 -3.59
CA PRO A 28 10.03 -11.66 -2.45
C PRO A 28 8.53 -11.66 -2.13
N LYS A 29 7.90 -12.85 -2.15
CA LYS A 29 6.47 -13.03 -1.84
C LYS A 29 6.28 -12.93 -0.33
N VAL A 30 5.26 -12.21 0.12
CA VAL A 30 4.92 -12.16 1.56
C VAL A 30 4.25 -13.49 1.93
N VAL A 31 4.89 -14.26 2.81
CA VAL A 31 4.38 -15.59 3.26
C VAL A 31 3.33 -15.42 4.34
N GLY A 32 3.49 -14.41 5.20
CA GLY A 32 2.54 -14.12 6.27
C GLY A 32 3.01 -13.06 7.24
N CYS A 33 2.16 -12.71 8.20
CA CYS A 33 2.47 -11.80 9.30
C CYS A 33 2.24 -12.52 10.61
N VAL A 34 3.20 -12.45 11.54
CA VAL A 34 3.03 -13.04 12.86
C VAL A 34 2.25 -12.06 13.73
N GLU A 35 1.13 -12.47 14.30
CA GLU A 35 0.40 -11.63 15.25
C GLU A 35 0.92 -11.86 16.67
N GLN A 36 1.53 -10.83 17.28
CA GLN A 36 2.07 -10.94 18.64
C GLN A 36 1.58 -9.80 19.53
N ARG A 37 0.92 -10.15 20.64
CA ARG A 37 0.50 -9.18 21.68
C ARG A 37 1.64 -8.80 22.63
N VAL A 38 2.62 -9.70 22.79
CA VAL A 38 3.74 -9.53 23.72
C VAL A 38 4.66 -8.40 23.30
N SER A 39 4.89 -8.21 22.00
CA SER A 39 5.75 -7.13 21.48
C SER A 39 5.23 -5.74 21.89
N ALA A 40 3.93 -5.50 21.74
CA ALA A 40 3.28 -4.25 22.14
C ALA A 40 3.32 -4.02 23.66
N LEU A 41 3.09 -5.08 24.45
CA LEU A 41 3.16 -5.01 25.92
C LEU A 41 4.59 -4.70 26.38
N LEU A 42 5.60 -5.36 25.80
CA LEU A 42 7.00 -5.18 26.17
C LEU A 42 7.48 -3.77 25.83
N VAL A 43 7.11 -3.23 24.66
CA VAL A 43 7.41 -1.84 24.31
C VAL A 43 6.74 -0.88 25.30
N ALA A 44 5.49 -1.10 25.69
CA ALA A 44 4.80 -0.26 26.67
C ALA A 44 5.49 -0.28 28.06
N VAL A 45 5.90 -1.47 28.52
CA VAL A 45 6.65 -1.62 29.78
C VAL A 45 8.02 -0.97 29.70
N MET A 46 8.76 -1.16 28.61
CA MET A 46 10.07 -0.52 28.38
C MET A 46 9.97 1.00 28.35
N VAL A 47 8.93 1.55 27.73
CA VAL A 47 8.65 3.00 27.77
C VAL A 47 8.35 3.47 29.21
N GLY A 48 7.61 2.69 30.00
CA GLY A 48 7.40 2.99 31.42
C GLY A 48 8.69 2.96 32.26
N LEU A 49 9.54 1.95 32.04
CA LEU A 49 10.83 1.80 32.74
C LEU A 49 11.89 2.80 32.27
N SER A 50 11.71 3.44 31.11
CA SER A 50 12.65 4.42 30.55
C SER A 50 12.93 5.61 31.48
N ILE A 51 12.01 5.94 32.38
CA ILE A 51 12.18 6.98 33.40
C ILE A 51 13.34 6.63 34.35
N LEU A 52 13.47 5.35 34.74
CA LEU A 52 14.54 4.87 35.60
C LEU A 52 15.89 4.83 34.88
N LEU A 53 15.88 4.60 33.56
CA LEU A 53 17.07 4.55 32.71
C LEU A 53 17.43 5.93 32.11
N SER A 54 16.84 7.03 32.60
CA SER A 54 17.01 8.37 32.03
C SER A 54 18.48 8.78 31.85
N VAL A 55 19.37 8.40 32.77
CA VAL A 55 20.81 8.68 32.67
C VAL A 55 21.42 8.05 31.41
N VAL A 56 21.06 6.80 31.10
CA VAL A 56 21.53 6.07 29.92
C VAL A 56 20.93 6.65 28.63
N LEU A 57 19.64 6.98 28.65
CA LEU A 57 18.95 7.55 27.48
C LEU A 57 19.49 8.92 27.08
N ASN A 58 19.96 9.73 28.03
CA ASN A 58 20.56 11.03 27.75
C ASN A 58 21.92 10.96 27.02
N LEU A 59 22.56 9.79 26.96
CA LEU A 59 23.78 9.61 26.14
C LEU A 59 23.46 9.54 24.64
N ILE A 60 22.20 9.30 24.27
CA ILE A 60 21.81 9.15 22.87
C ILE A 60 21.66 10.54 22.24
N PRO A 61 22.51 10.91 21.26
CA PRO A 61 22.41 12.23 20.64
C PRO A 61 21.15 12.31 19.77
N ASN A 62 20.49 13.47 19.79
CA ASN A 62 19.29 13.73 18.98
C ASN A 62 19.49 13.46 17.48
N SER A 63 20.72 13.60 16.97
CA SER A 63 21.09 13.27 15.59
C SER A 63 20.76 11.83 15.20
N VAL A 64 20.93 10.86 16.12
CA VAL A 64 20.64 9.44 15.86
C VAL A 64 19.13 9.22 15.76
N LEU A 65 18.35 9.88 16.63
CA LEU A 65 16.88 9.80 16.57
C LEU A 65 16.34 10.33 15.24
N PHE A 66 16.88 11.45 14.74
CA PHE A 66 16.51 11.94 13.41
C PHE A 66 16.83 10.96 12.29
N GLY A 67 17.97 10.25 12.36
CA GLY A 67 18.32 9.20 11.41
C GLY A 67 17.32 8.04 11.41
N VAL A 68 16.93 7.56 12.61
CA VAL A 68 15.92 6.50 12.74
C VAL A 68 14.54 6.96 12.26
N PHE A 69 14.13 8.20 12.59
CA PHE A 69 12.86 8.75 12.10
C PHE A 69 12.85 8.92 10.59
N LEU A 70 13.96 9.34 9.98
CA LEU A 70 14.09 9.43 8.53
C LEU A 70 13.97 8.04 7.88
N TYR A 71 14.67 7.04 8.42
CA TYR A 71 14.58 5.65 7.94
C TYR A 71 13.15 5.12 8.02
N MET A 72 12.48 5.27 9.17
CA MET A 72 11.07 4.87 9.31
C MET A 72 10.15 5.61 8.33
N GLY A 73 10.40 6.90 8.09
CA GLY A 73 9.67 7.70 7.13
C GLY A 73 9.83 7.20 5.69
N ILE A 74 11.06 6.94 5.25
CA ILE A 74 11.35 6.45 3.89
C ILE A 74 10.82 5.03 3.73
N SER A 75 11.09 4.12 4.66
CA SER A 75 10.60 2.73 4.58
C SER A 75 9.08 2.66 4.58
N ALA A 76 8.38 3.56 5.29
CA ALA A 76 6.92 3.65 5.26
C ALA A 76 6.35 4.18 3.92
N THR A 77 7.19 4.77 3.07
CA THR A 77 6.77 5.21 1.72
C THR A 77 6.94 4.14 0.65
N VAL A 78 7.72 3.09 0.92
CA VAL A 78 7.90 1.94 0.04
C VAL A 78 6.59 1.13 -0.02
N GLY A 79 6.15 0.75 -1.22
CA GLY A 79 4.88 0.04 -1.45
C GLY A 79 3.65 0.93 -1.63
N ILE A 80 3.82 2.26 -1.56
CA ILE A 80 2.75 3.19 -1.94
C ILE A 80 2.73 3.32 -3.47
N GLN A 81 1.71 2.74 -4.11
CA GLN A 81 1.52 2.76 -5.57
C GLN A 81 1.56 4.18 -6.18
N LEU A 82 1.07 5.19 -5.47
CA LEU A 82 1.16 6.59 -5.90
C LEU A 82 2.61 7.06 -6.04
N LEU A 83 3.47 6.69 -5.09
CA LEU A 83 4.88 7.10 -5.10
C LEU A 83 5.66 6.34 -6.17
N GLU A 84 5.38 5.06 -6.36
CA GLU A 84 5.94 4.28 -7.47
C GLU A 84 5.63 4.93 -8.82
N ARG A 85 4.38 5.37 -9.03
CA ARG A 85 3.98 6.09 -10.25
C ARG A 85 4.55 7.50 -10.34
N LEU A 86 4.77 8.17 -9.22
CA LEU A 86 5.44 9.46 -9.17
C LEU A 86 6.93 9.34 -9.53
N VAL A 87 7.61 8.30 -9.06
CA VAL A 87 8.99 7.99 -9.45
C VAL A 87 9.04 7.61 -10.93
N LEU A 88 8.08 6.83 -11.42
CA LEU A 88 7.95 6.51 -12.84
C LEU A 88 7.71 7.76 -13.72
N PHE A 89 7.08 8.81 -13.16
CA PHE A 89 6.96 10.12 -13.81
C PHE A 89 8.31 10.87 -13.91
N LEU A 90 9.21 10.68 -12.94
CA LEU A 90 10.54 11.29 -12.92
C LEU A 90 11.58 10.51 -13.73
N VAL A 91 11.38 9.21 -13.94
CA VAL A 91 12.24 8.36 -14.77
C VAL A 91 11.87 8.50 -16.25
N PRO A 92 12.82 8.85 -17.14
CA PRO A 92 12.52 9.01 -18.56
C PRO A 92 12.07 7.70 -19.21
N VAL A 93 11.13 7.81 -20.14
CA VAL A 93 10.37 6.72 -20.78
C VAL A 93 11.22 5.59 -21.39
N LYS A 94 12.52 5.80 -21.59
CA LYS A 94 13.46 4.83 -22.18
C LYS A 94 13.82 3.62 -21.31
N TYR A 95 13.52 3.60 -20.01
CA TYR A 95 13.91 2.51 -19.08
C TYR A 95 12.75 1.58 -18.64
N HIS A 96 11.62 1.57 -19.35
CA HIS A 96 10.50 0.68 -19.03
C HIS A 96 10.79 -0.76 -19.49
N TYR A 97 11.41 -1.58 -18.65
CA TYR A 97 11.48 -3.03 -18.89
C TYR A 97 10.72 -3.77 -17.78
N ASN A 98 9.66 -4.48 -18.18
CA ASN A 98 8.85 -5.45 -17.44
C ASN A 98 7.92 -4.95 -16.33
N MET A 99 6.84 -4.25 -16.69
CA MET A 99 5.60 -4.23 -15.89
C MET A 99 4.39 -4.35 -16.84
N PRO A 100 3.39 -5.23 -16.58
CA PRO A 100 2.26 -5.51 -17.48
C PRO A 100 1.35 -4.29 -17.74
N TYR A 101 1.49 -3.22 -16.95
CA TYR A 101 0.73 -1.96 -17.07
C TYR A 101 0.98 -1.16 -18.36
N VAL A 102 2.08 -1.42 -19.07
CA VAL A 102 2.50 -0.63 -20.24
C VAL A 102 1.71 -0.99 -21.52
N ARG A 103 0.98 -2.11 -21.53
CA ARG A 103 0.36 -2.64 -22.75
C ARG A 103 -1.09 -2.21 -23.03
N GLU A 104 -1.81 -1.64 -22.06
CA GLU A 104 -3.27 -1.42 -22.20
C GLU A 104 -3.77 0.02 -22.03
N VAL A 105 -2.93 0.98 -21.63
CA VAL A 105 -3.38 2.37 -21.40
C VAL A 105 -2.41 3.43 -21.94
N ARG A 106 -2.97 4.45 -22.63
CA ARG A 106 -2.21 5.62 -23.13
C ARG A 106 -1.50 6.30 -21.96
N THR A 107 -0.18 6.48 -22.06
CA THR A 107 0.68 7.13 -21.05
C THR A 107 0.13 8.46 -20.52
N TRP A 108 -0.51 9.26 -21.39
CA TRP A 108 -1.19 10.51 -21.02
C TRP A 108 -2.28 10.37 -19.94
N LYS A 109 -3.03 9.26 -19.92
CA LYS A 109 -4.08 9.03 -18.91
C LYS A 109 -3.50 8.67 -17.54
N MET A 110 -2.40 7.94 -17.52
CA MET A 110 -1.65 7.66 -16.28
C MET A 110 -1.09 8.94 -15.68
N HIS A 111 -0.51 9.82 -16.51
CA HIS A 111 -0.02 11.12 -16.06
C HIS A 111 -1.12 12.03 -15.53
N LEU A 112 -2.30 12.04 -16.17
CA LEU A 112 -3.45 12.79 -15.70
C LEU A 112 -3.92 12.30 -14.32
N TYR A 113 -3.99 10.98 -14.12
CA TYR A 113 -4.38 10.38 -12.84
C TYR A 113 -3.41 10.74 -11.72
N THR A 114 -2.10 10.55 -11.94
CA THR A 114 -1.08 10.91 -10.94
C THR A 114 -1.05 12.42 -10.68
N ALA A 115 -1.27 13.28 -11.68
CA ALA A 115 -1.34 14.72 -11.49
C ALA A 115 -2.54 15.13 -10.61
N VAL A 116 -3.71 14.52 -10.80
CA VAL A 116 -4.88 14.75 -9.94
C VAL A 116 -4.59 14.30 -8.52
N GLN A 117 -4.00 13.11 -8.33
CA GLN A 117 -3.62 12.63 -6.99
C GLN A 117 -2.61 13.55 -6.29
N VAL A 118 -1.59 14.02 -7.00
CA VAL A 118 -0.61 14.99 -6.47
C VAL A 118 -1.30 16.31 -6.11
N SER A 119 -2.22 16.81 -6.95
CA SER A 119 -2.97 18.04 -6.61
C SER A 119 -3.80 17.88 -5.34
N MET A 120 -4.40 16.70 -5.11
CA MET A 120 -5.16 16.41 -3.89
C MET A 120 -4.24 16.39 -2.66
N ILE A 121 -3.03 15.83 -2.79
CA ILE A 121 -2.01 15.87 -1.73
C ILE A 121 -1.58 17.32 -1.44
N VAL A 122 -1.37 18.14 -2.46
CA VAL A 122 -1.00 19.56 -2.29
C VAL A 122 -2.11 20.33 -1.57
N VAL A 123 -3.37 20.14 -1.94
CA VAL A 123 -4.52 20.75 -1.25
C VAL A 123 -4.55 20.33 0.22
N LEU A 124 -4.39 19.03 0.51
CA LEU A 124 -4.33 18.53 1.89
C LEU A 124 -3.15 19.13 2.66
N TRP A 125 -1.98 19.29 2.04
CA TRP A 125 -0.81 19.93 2.65
C TRP A 125 -1.12 21.37 3.04
N VAL A 126 -1.69 22.17 2.13
CA VAL A 126 -2.00 23.58 2.38
C VAL A 126 -3.00 23.71 3.54
N VAL A 127 -4.05 22.89 3.54
CA VAL A 127 -5.03 22.87 4.64
C VAL A 127 -4.37 22.48 5.96
N LYS A 128 -3.49 21.48 5.95
CA LYS A 128 -2.75 21.03 7.14
C LYS A 128 -1.80 22.10 7.71
N GLN A 129 -1.20 22.94 6.87
CA GLN A 129 -0.35 24.05 7.30
C GLN A 129 -1.14 25.29 7.76
N SER A 130 -2.42 25.36 7.39
CA SER A 130 -3.29 26.47 7.75
C SER A 130 -3.87 26.31 9.16
N MET A 131 -4.43 27.39 9.71
CA MET A 131 -5.15 27.37 10.98
C MET A 131 -6.42 26.51 10.93
N PHE A 132 -6.86 26.12 9.73
CA PHE A 132 -7.97 25.19 9.48
C PHE A 132 -7.57 23.71 9.61
N ALA A 133 -6.43 23.38 10.19
CA ALA A 133 -5.99 21.99 10.38
C ALA A 133 -7.01 21.10 11.11
N LEU A 134 -7.87 21.68 11.95
CA LEU A 134 -8.99 20.96 12.60
C LEU A 134 -10.03 20.42 11.60
N CYS A 135 -10.15 21.03 10.41
CA CYS A 135 -11.04 20.58 9.34
C CYS A 135 -10.44 19.47 8.48
N PHE A 136 -9.17 19.11 8.69
CA PHE A 136 -8.46 18.07 7.95
C PHE A 136 -9.25 16.76 7.75
N PRO A 137 -9.89 16.14 8.78
CA PRO A 137 -10.65 14.91 8.58
C PRO A 137 -11.86 15.08 7.66
N PHE A 138 -12.52 16.25 7.66
CA PHE A 138 -13.66 16.53 6.78
C PHE A 138 -13.21 16.71 5.33
N ILE A 139 -12.09 17.40 5.11
CA ILE A 139 -11.51 17.54 3.78
C ILE A 139 -11.06 16.16 3.26
N LEU A 140 -10.38 15.35 4.08
CA LEU A 140 -10.04 13.97 3.74
C LEU A 140 -11.29 13.15 3.36
N LEU A 141 -12.38 13.30 4.11
CA LEU A 141 -13.63 12.61 3.81
C LEU A 141 -14.24 13.12 2.49
N MET A 142 -14.09 14.40 2.16
CA MET A 142 -14.52 14.99 0.89
C MET A 142 -13.72 14.44 -0.32
N LEU A 143 -12.51 13.92 -0.13
CA LEU A 143 -11.77 13.25 -1.22
C LEU A 143 -12.48 11.96 -1.68
N ILE A 144 -13.28 11.31 -0.83
CA ILE A 144 -14.02 10.08 -1.16
C ILE A 144 -15.07 10.33 -2.26
N PRO A 145 -16.03 11.27 -2.11
CA PRO A 145 -16.98 11.56 -3.19
C PRO A 145 -16.29 12.13 -4.43
N ILE A 146 -15.19 12.87 -4.29
CA ILE A 146 -14.39 13.31 -5.45
C ILE A 146 -13.92 12.09 -6.26
N ARG A 147 -13.41 11.04 -5.60
CA ARG A 147 -13.05 9.78 -6.27
C ARG A 147 -14.26 9.14 -6.95
N PHE A 148 -15.40 9.03 -6.28
CA PHE A 148 -16.57 8.32 -6.85
C PHE A 148 -17.31 9.10 -7.95
N PHE A 149 -17.27 10.43 -7.96
CA PHE A 149 -18.05 11.23 -8.92
C PHE A 149 -17.21 11.91 -10.01
N VAL A 150 -15.96 12.25 -9.73
CA VAL A 150 -15.08 12.95 -10.69
C VAL A 150 -14.29 11.95 -11.53
N PHE A 151 -13.76 10.88 -10.92
CA PHE A 151 -12.91 9.94 -11.64
C PHE A 151 -13.68 9.12 -12.69
N PRO A 152 -14.91 8.61 -12.45
CA PRO A 152 -15.69 7.90 -13.47
C PRO A 152 -16.21 8.77 -14.61
N ARG A 153 -16.14 10.12 -14.48
CA ARG A 153 -16.47 11.04 -15.58
C ARG A 153 -15.31 11.24 -16.56
N VAL A 154 -14.08 10.99 -16.12
CA VAL A 154 -12.85 11.23 -16.91
C VAL A 154 -12.23 9.91 -17.40
N PHE A 155 -12.43 8.81 -16.67
CA PHE A 155 -11.83 7.50 -16.95
C PHE A 155 -12.88 6.41 -17.08
N SER A 156 -12.63 5.46 -17.99
CA SER A 156 -13.44 4.23 -18.10
C SER A 156 -13.24 3.34 -16.85
N PRO A 157 -14.25 2.58 -16.39
CA PRO A 157 -14.13 1.68 -15.23
C PRO A 157 -12.99 0.67 -15.35
N THR A 158 -12.67 0.20 -16.55
CA THR A 158 -11.56 -0.73 -16.80
C THR A 158 -10.21 -0.05 -16.59
N GLU A 159 -10.07 1.21 -17.05
CA GLU A 159 -8.86 2.02 -16.84
C GLU A 159 -8.70 2.39 -15.37
N LEU A 160 -9.80 2.63 -14.66
CA LEU A 160 -9.77 2.94 -13.23
C LEU A 160 -9.33 1.74 -12.40
N ARG A 161 -9.82 0.53 -12.70
CA ARG A 161 -9.38 -0.72 -12.04
C ARG A 161 -7.91 -1.00 -12.30
N ALA A 162 -7.49 -0.82 -13.55
CA ALA A 162 -6.09 -0.87 -13.96
C ALA A 162 -5.29 0.36 -13.51
N LEU A 163 -5.83 1.31 -12.75
CA LEU A 163 -5.05 2.39 -12.13
C LEU A 163 -5.17 2.35 -10.60
N ASP A 164 -6.12 1.63 -10.04
CA ASP A 164 -6.24 1.45 -8.59
C ASP A 164 -5.45 0.23 -8.09
N GLY A 165 -4.69 -0.45 -8.98
CA GLY A 165 -3.89 -1.61 -8.59
C GLY A 165 -4.70 -2.89 -8.35
N ALA A 166 -6.00 -2.88 -8.67
CA ALA A 166 -6.87 -4.05 -8.64
C ALA A 166 -6.69 -4.93 -9.89
N ALA A 167 -5.47 -5.00 -10.42
CA ALA A 167 -5.12 -6.15 -11.24
C ALA A 167 -5.04 -7.30 -10.24
N LEU A 168 -6.06 -8.17 -10.25
CA LEU A 168 -5.80 -9.56 -9.87
C LEU A 168 -4.48 -9.95 -10.57
N PRO A 169 -3.58 -10.70 -9.90
CA PRO A 169 -2.54 -11.40 -10.65
C PRO A 169 -3.20 -12.05 -11.87
N PRO A 170 -2.57 -12.00 -13.06
CA PRO A 170 -3.15 -12.60 -14.25
C PRO A 170 -3.61 -14.00 -13.87
N THR A 171 -4.91 -14.26 -14.01
CA THR A 171 -5.49 -15.59 -13.80
C THR A 171 -5.06 -16.46 -14.98
N ASP A 172 -3.76 -16.73 -15.05
CA ASP A 172 -3.21 -17.80 -15.86
C ASP A 172 -3.19 -19.03 -14.96
N GLY A 173 -4.36 -19.65 -14.81
CA GLY A 173 -4.54 -21.01 -14.28
C GLY A 173 -4.37 -21.17 -12.76
N ASP A 174 -5.50 -21.46 -12.09
CA ASP A 174 -5.58 -22.28 -10.88
C ASP A 174 -4.73 -21.87 -9.64
N GLU A 175 -4.95 -20.69 -9.06
CA GLU A 175 -4.58 -20.46 -7.65
C GLU A 175 -5.78 -19.82 -6.93
N PRO A 176 -6.40 -20.49 -5.94
CA PRO A 176 -7.59 -19.98 -5.27
C PRO A 176 -7.25 -18.70 -4.50
N ASP A 177 -8.15 -17.73 -4.57
CA ASP A 177 -8.02 -16.45 -3.91
C ASP A 177 -7.75 -16.68 -2.41
N PHE A 178 -6.81 -15.94 -1.82
CA PHE A 178 -6.45 -15.98 -0.38
C PHE A 178 -7.66 -15.98 0.59
N TYR A 179 -8.82 -15.50 0.14
CA TYR A 179 -10.09 -15.53 0.88
C TYR A 179 -10.78 -16.91 0.86
N GLU A 180 -10.69 -17.67 -0.24
CA GLU A 180 -11.24 -19.02 -0.40
C GLU A 180 -10.43 -20.08 0.38
N GLU A 181 -9.10 -19.92 0.48
CA GLU A 181 -8.27 -20.88 1.23
C GLU A 181 -8.50 -20.79 2.75
N SER A 182 -8.83 -19.60 3.26
CA SER A 182 -9.08 -19.36 4.70
C SER A 182 -10.44 -19.91 5.20
N HIS A 183 -11.41 -20.04 4.29
CA HIS A 183 -12.72 -20.62 4.55
C HIS A 183 -12.85 -21.89 3.72
N ASN A 184 -12.50 -23.04 4.29
CA ASN A 184 -12.61 -24.38 3.71
C ASN A 184 -14.06 -24.78 3.33
N ILE A 185 -14.71 -24.01 2.45
CA ILE A 185 -15.97 -24.31 1.81
C ILE A 185 -15.60 -24.96 0.48
N ARG A 186 -15.47 -26.28 0.53
CA ARG A 186 -15.33 -27.12 -0.65
C ARG A 186 -16.62 -27.03 -1.47
N SER A 187 -16.65 -26.13 -2.45
CA SER A 187 -17.70 -26.12 -3.46
C SER A 187 -17.63 -27.45 -4.23
N PRO A 188 -18.74 -28.22 -4.35
CA PRO A 188 -18.74 -29.46 -5.11
C PRO A 188 -18.53 -29.15 -6.61
N PRO A 189 -17.83 -30.03 -7.35
CA PRO A 189 -17.57 -29.81 -8.77
C PRO A 189 -18.89 -29.73 -9.55
N ALA A 190 -19.01 -28.70 -10.39
CA ALA A 190 -20.08 -28.59 -11.34
C ALA A 190 -20.04 -29.81 -12.27
N HIS A 191 -21.20 -30.44 -12.46
CA HIS A 191 -21.39 -31.54 -13.39
C HIS A 191 -21.17 -30.99 -14.80
N ASP A 192 -20.08 -31.38 -15.45
CA ASP A 192 -19.91 -31.22 -16.89
C ASP A 192 -21.01 -32.05 -17.57
N GLY A 193 -21.93 -31.37 -18.24
CA GLY A 193 -22.86 -31.97 -19.17
C GLY A 193 -22.22 -31.91 -20.54
N ASP A 194 -21.55 -32.99 -20.93
CA ASP A 194 -21.12 -33.22 -22.31
C ASP A 194 -22.35 -33.28 -23.23
N ASP A 195 -22.26 -32.49 -24.30
CA ASP A 195 -22.61 -32.79 -25.69
C ASP A 195 -23.94 -33.51 -26.01
N ASP A 196 -24.76 -32.91 -26.88
CA ASP A 196 -24.89 -33.44 -28.25
C ASP A 196 -25.61 -32.46 -29.21
N HIS A 197 -25.30 -32.66 -30.48
CA HIS A 197 -25.59 -31.95 -31.70
C HIS A 197 -27.03 -31.52 -32.01
N GLY A 198 -27.11 -30.55 -32.93
CA GLY A 198 -28.35 -30.21 -33.62
C GLY A 198 -28.80 -31.26 -34.63
N ASP A 199 -30.11 -31.32 -34.81
CA ASP A 199 -30.86 -31.25 -36.07
C ASP A 199 -32.28 -30.75 -35.77
#